data_AF-A0AAW5QRX1-F1
#
_entry.id   AF-A0AAW5QRX1-F1
#
_cell.length_a   1.000
_cell.length_b   1.000
_cell.length_c   1.000
_cell.angle_alpha   90.00
_cell.angle_beta   90.00
_cell.angle_gamma   90.00
#
_symmetry.space_group_name_H-M   'P 1'
#
loop_
_entity.id
_entity.type
_entity.pdbx_description
1 polymer ?
#
loop_
_entity_poly.entity_id
_entity_poly.type
_entity_poly.pdbx_seq_one_letter_code
_entity_poly.pdbx_strand_id
1 'polypeptide(L)' 'EAVELDVDGRTVRISHPERVDFPEIGATKLDLANYSLSVGEGIVRALRERPCRLHRVLDGLEGRKVHQKRLPRGAP' A
#
# COMPACT_ATOMS: atom_id res chain seq x y z
N GLU A 1 3.04 5.02 -15.61
CA GLU A 1 3.28 6.43 -15.16
C GLU A 1 3.04 6.54 -13.65
N ALA A 2 3.38 7.62 -12.94
CA ALA A 2 3.03 7.72 -11.51
C ALA A 2 1.71 8.47 -11.32
N VAL A 3 0.92 8.07 -10.34
CA VAL A 3 -0.33 8.74 -9.92
C VAL A 3 -0.13 9.34 -8.54
N GLU A 4 -0.70 10.52 -8.30
CA GLU A 4 -0.72 11.17 -6.99
C GLU A 4 -2.13 11.09 -6.39
N LEU A 5 -2.21 10.69 -5.13
CA LEU A 5 -3.46 10.65 -4.36
C LEU A 5 -3.38 11.68 -3.23
N ASP A 6 -4.41 12.50 -3.07
CA ASP A 6 -4.57 13.32 -1.87
C ASP A 6 -5.27 12.50 -0.78
N VAL A 7 -4.61 12.35 0.37
CA VAL A 7 -5.08 11.58 1.53
C VAL A 7 -5.09 12.49 2.75
N ASP A 8 -6.24 13.06 3.08
CA ASP A 8 -6.42 14.03 4.17
C ASP A 8 -5.40 15.18 4.14
N GLY A 9 -5.17 15.77 2.96
CA GLY A 9 -4.23 16.88 2.76
C GLY A 9 -2.77 16.44 2.64
N ARG A 10 -2.50 15.13 2.55
CA ARG A 10 -1.17 14.57 2.28
C ARG A 10 -1.12 13.94 0.90
N THR A 11 -0.27 14.47 0.03
CA THR A 11 -0.01 13.88 -1.29
C THR A 11 0.82 12.60 -1.16
N VAL A 12 0.28 11.48 -1.61
CA VAL A 12 0.95 10.17 -1.66
C VAL A 12 1.15 9.75 -3.11
N ARG A 13 2.41 9.56 -3.51
CA ARG A 13 2.77 9.12 -4.86
C ARG A 13 2.73 7.59 -5.00
N ILE A 14 1.95 7.10 -5.95
CA ILE A 14 1.87 5.69 -6.36
C ILE A 14 2.64 5.48 -7.66
N SER A 15 3.75 4.75 -7.60
CA SER A 15 4.50 4.30 -8.79
C SER A 15 4.00 2.95 -9.29
N HIS A 16 4.01 2.75 -10.61
CA HIS A 16 3.47 1.56 -11.28
C HIS A 16 2.02 1.22 -10.86
N PRO A 17 1.09 2.19 -10.92
CA PRO A 17 -0.31 1.99 -10.54
C PRO A 17 -0.98 0.87 -11.33
N GLU A 18 -0.61 0.70 -12.61
CA GLU A 18 -1.14 -0.31 -13.53
C GLU A 18 -0.63 -1.75 -13.29
N ARG A 19 0.32 -1.94 -12.37
CA ARG A 19 0.86 -3.26 -12.07
C ARG A 19 -0.20 -4.13 -11.41
N VAL A 20 -0.49 -5.29 -12.01
CA VAL A 20 -1.40 -6.30 -11.46
C VAL A 20 -0.70 -7.04 -10.32
N ASP A 21 -1.16 -6.83 -9.09
CA ASP A 21 -0.63 -7.51 -7.90
C ASP A 21 -1.46 -8.76 -7.55
N PHE A 22 -2.72 -8.82 -7.97
CA PHE A 22 -3.66 -9.92 -7.72
C PHE A 22 -4.20 -10.49 -9.04
N PRO A 23 -3.48 -11.42 -9.70
CA PRO A 23 -3.83 -11.91 -11.04
C PRO A 23 -5.22 -12.56 -11.12
N GLU A 24 -5.63 -13.29 -10.07
CA GLU A 24 -6.91 -14.02 -10.04
C GLU A 24 -8.14 -13.11 -10.21
N ILE A 25 -8.04 -11.87 -9.73
CA ILE A 25 -9.12 -10.86 -9.79
C ILE A 25 -8.76 -9.67 -10.67
N GLY A 26 -7.59 -9.70 -11.31
CA GLY A 26 -7.06 -8.61 -12.14
C GLY A 26 -6.76 -7.30 -11.39
N ALA A 27 -6.71 -7.32 -10.06
CA ALA A 27 -6.58 -6.08 -9.29
C ALA A 27 -5.15 -5.53 -9.31
N THR A 28 -5.07 -4.23 -9.52
CA THR A 28 -3.82 -3.49 -9.65
C THR A 28 -3.34 -2.90 -8.33
N LYS A 29 -2.12 -2.38 -8.33
CA LYS A 29 -1.57 -1.64 -7.20
C LYS A 29 -2.38 -0.39 -6.85
N LEU A 30 -2.94 0.29 -7.86
CA LEU A 30 -3.84 1.42 -7.63
C LEU A 30 -5.16 0.98 -6.99
N ASP A 31 -5.70 -0.17 -7.38
CA ASP A 31 -6.90 -0.73 -6.75
C ASP A 31 -6.66 -1.04 -5.27
N LEU A 32 -5.50 -1.60 -4.93
CA LEU A 32 -5.12 -1.82 -3.53
C LEU A 32 -5.03 -0.51 -2.72
N ALA A 33 -4.50 0.56 -3.33
CA ALA A 33 -4.45 1.88 -2.69
C ALA A 33 -5.87 2.44 -2.46
N ASN A 34 -6.73 2.38 -3.48
CA ASN A 34 -8.13 2.83 -3.38
C ASN A 34 -8.94 2.00 -2.37
N TYR A 35 -8.73 0.69 -2.33
CA TYR A 35 -9.30 -0.19 -1.30
C TYR A 35 -8.88 0.27 0.09
N SER A 36 -7.59 0.54 0.30
CA SER A 36 -7.06 1.01 1.59
C SER A 36 -7.70 2.32 2.04
N LEU A 37 -7.99 3.24 1.10
CA LEU A 37 -8.73 4.48 1.37
C LEU A 37 -10.19 4.19 1.74
N SER A 38 -10.86 3.28 1.03
CA SER A 38 -12.27 2.94 1.28
C SER A 38 -12.53 2.38 2.70
N VAL A 39 -11.53 1.72 3.28
CA VAL A 39 -11.59 1.17 4.65
C VAL A 39 -10.80 2.00 5.67
N GLY A 40 -10.23 3.13 5.23
CA GLY A 40 -9.26 3.92 5.97
C GLY A 40 -9.72 4.29 7.36
N GLU A 41 -10.93 4.85 7.49
CA GLU A 41 -11.48 5.33 8.77
C GLU A 41 -11.53 4.23 9.85
N GLY A 42 -11.96 3.02 9.48
CA GLY A 42 -12.04 1.89 10.41
C GLY A 42 -10.66 1.34 10.76
N ILE A 43 -9.83 1.08 9.76
CA ILE A 43 -8.55 0.41 9.96
C ILE A 43 -7.55 1.28 10.74
N VAL A 44 -7.53 2.60 10.52
CA VAL A 44 -6.60 3.49 11.24
C VAL A 44 -6.97 3.62 12.71
N ARG A 45 -8.27 3.56 13.06
CA ARG A 45 -8.71 3.54 14.47
C ARG A 45 -8.27 2.25 15.16
N ALA A 46 -8.43 1.10 14.49
CA ALA A 46 -8.03 -0.20 15.03
C ALA A 46 -6.51 -0.33 15.24
N LEU A 47 -5.73 0.28 14.34
CA LEU A 47 -4.26 0.23 14.35
C LEU A 47 -3.59 1.39 15.08
N ARG A 48 -4.36 2.32 15.66
CA ARG A 48 -3.84 3.50 16.36
C ARG A 48 -2.89 3.07 17.47
N GLU A 49 -1.70 3.67 17.50
CA GLU A 49 -0.63 3.41 18.47
C GLU A 49 -0.11 1.95 18.51
N ARG A 50 -0.39 1.14 17.47
CA ARG A 50 0.12 -0.22 17.35
C ARG A 50 1.33 -0.27 16.42
N PRO A 51 2.49 -0.80 16.86
CA PRO A 51 3.63 -0.99 15.98
C PRO A 51 3.28 -2.03 14.90
N CYS A 52 3.29 -1.61 13.64
CA CYS A 52 2.96 -2.46 12.51
C CYS A 52 4.21 -2.89 11.73
N ARG A 53 4.23 -4.15 11.29
CA ARG A 53 5.24 -4.70 10.36
C ARG A 53 4.68 -4.65 8.95
N LEU A 54 5.48 -4.23 7.97
CA LEU A 54 5.07 -4.27 6.57
C LEU A 54 5.38 -5.64 5.95
N HIS A 55 4.36 -6.29 5.41
CA HIS A 55 4.52 -7.45 4.54
C HIS A 55 4.38 -6.98 3.10
N ARG A 56 5.51 -6.94 2.38
CA ARG A 56 5.58 -6.34 1.04
C ARG A 56 5.77 -7.42 0.00
N VAL A 57 5.03 -7.28 -1.10
CA VAL A 57 5.19 -8.07 -2.32
C VAL A 57 5.69 -7.12 -3.40
N LEU A 58 6.94 -7.32 -3.83
CA LEU A 58 7.59 -6.38 -4.75
C LEU A 58 7.15 -6.59 -6.19
N ASP A 59 6.87 -7.83 -6.59
CA ASP A 59 6.57 -8.24 -7.95
C ASP A 59 5.23 -9.01 -8.02
N GLY A 60 4.22 -8.53 -7.30
CA GLY A 60 2.93 -9.22 -7.14
C GLY A 60 2.96 -10.37 -6.13
N LEU A 61 1.80 -11.00 -5.88
CA LEU A 61 1.65 -12.03 -4.83
C LEU A 61 2.52 -13.28 -5.01
N GLU A 62 2.84 -13.63 -6.26
CA GLU A 62 3.72 -14.75 -6.61
C GLU A 62 5.21 -14.40 -6.47
N GLY A 63 5.52 -13.10 -6.39
CA GLY A 63 6.87 -12.58 -6.31
C GLY A 63 7.49 -12.69 -4.91
N ARG A 64 8.68 -12.08 -4.79
CA ARG A 64 9.44 -12.09 -3.53
C ARG A 64 8.69 -11.36 -2.41
N LYS A 65 8.58 -12.04 -1.27
CA LYS A 65 7.99 -11.52 -0.04
C LYS A 65 9.04 -10.91 0.86
N VAL A 66 8.78 -9.70 1.36
CA VAL A 66 9.66 -8.98 2.29
C VAL A 66 8.90 -8.68 3.57
N HIS A 67 9.47 -9.13 4.69
CA HIS A 67 8.95 -8.88 6.03
C HIS A 67 9.76 -7.77 6.70
N GLN A 68 9.26 -6.54 6.62
CA GLN A 68 9.99 -5.35 7.04
C GLN A 68 9.48 -4.86 8.41
N LYS A 69 10.27 -5.13 9.45
CA LYS A 69 9.98 -4.71 10.83
C LYS A 69 10.48 -3.30 11.15
N ARG A 70 11.65 -2.92 10.61
CA ARG A 70 12.24 -1.58 10.81
C ARG A 70 11.78 -0.63 9.72
N LEU A 71 11.50 0.62 10.08
CA LEU A 71 11.24 1.67 9.10
C LEU A 71 12.47 1.86 8.20
N PRO A 72 12.28 1.97 6.87
CA PRO A 72 13.39 2.19 5.95
C PRO A 72 13.89 3.63 6.10
N ARG A 73 15.17 3.87 5.74
CA ARG A 73 15.69 5.24 5.65
C ARG A 73 14.89 6.00 4.57
N GLY A 74 14.44 7.21 4.89
CA GLY A 74 13.65 8.04 3.97
C GLY A 74 12.16 7.70 3.91
N ALA A 75 11.62 6.95 4.88
CA ALA A 75 10.18 7.01 5.14
C ALA A 75 9.76 8.45 5.47
N PRO A 76 8.56 8.90 5.05
CA PRO A 76 8.05 10.23 5.37
C PRO A 76 8.04 10.55 6.87
#